data_AF-A0A224YDA3-F1
#
_entry.id   AF-A0A224YDA3-F1
#
_cell.length_a   1.000
_cell.length_b   1.000
_cell.length_c   1.000
_cell.angle_alpha   90.00
_cell.angle_beta   90.00
_cell.angle_gamma   90.00
#
_symmetry.space_group_name_H-M   'P 1'
#
loop_
_entity.id
_entity.type
_entity.pdbx_description
1 polymer ?
#
loop_
_entity_poly.entity_id
_entity_poly.type
_entity_poly.pdbx_seq_one_letter_code
_entity_poly.pdbx_strand_id
1 'polypeptide(L)'
;MRVLAVLAASPALMTLLLIGQTTGNILNGDSPPKMCQTPSRPFYQKASDDDTDILYIYNNASCLCESVLIDKKKDHTFPSRFSCVSQCGTGQGAPLCIGGPVNAVNDSTITSSLTPGSLKNSREEEDYNSDSEYHEFEDENMFVAFFYDAATMSCKAYVAHGMPDRSKVKNFFTFKSYCLYECKGFNASTINGSKSDDVV
;
A
#
# COMPACT_ATOMS: atom_id res chain seq x y z
N MET A 1 37.89 -29.40 62.01
CA MET A 1 37.56 -28.27 61.10
C MET A 1 36.23 -28.57 60.43
N ARG A 2 35.18 -27.80 60.76
CA ARG A 2 33.87 -27.90 60.09
C ARG A 2 33.84 -26.83 59.00
N VAL A 3 33.78 -27.24 57.74
CA VAL A 3 33.68 -26.33 56.60
C VAL A 3 32.21 -25.96 56.45
N LEU A 4 31.87 -24.70 56.72
CA LEU A 4 30.55 -24.13 56.45
C LEU A 4 30.46 -23.80 54.96
N ALA A 5 29.66 -24.56 54.21
CA ALA A 5 29.29 -24.21 52.85
C ALA A 5 28.21 -23.12 52.90
N VAL A 6 28.56 -21.90 52.52
CA VAL A 6 27.60 -20.80 52.36
C VAL A 6 27.00 -20.92 50.97
N LEU A 7 25.74 -21.35 50.89
CA LEU A 7 24.94 -21.27 49.66
C LEU A 7 24.49 -19.82 49.48
N ALA A 8 25.19 -19.09 48.61
CA ALA A 8 24.76 -17.78 48.15
C ALA A 8 23.51 -17.97 47.26
N ALA A 9 22.34 -17.60 47.77
CA ALA A 9 21.13 -17.50 46.98
C ALA A 9 21.27 -16.31 46.02
N SER A 10 21.42 -16.58 44.72
CA SER A 10 21.36 -15.57 43.67
C SER A 10 19.93 -15.04 43.58
N PRO A 11 19.65 -13.74 43.76
CA PRO A 11 18.35 -13.20 43.37
C PRO A 11 18.31 -13.17 41.84
N ALA A 12 17.47 -14.00 41.25
CA ALA A 12 17.07 -13.84 39.86
C ALA A 12 16.32 -12.52 39.74
N LEU A 13 17.01 -11.47 39.25
CA LEU A 13 16.39 -10.24 38.80
C LEU A 13 15.50 -10.59 37.60
N MET A 14 14.20 -10.75 37.84
CA MET A 14 13.19 -10.66 36.79
C MET A 14 13.21 -9.23 36.24
N THR A 15 13.95 -9.06 35.14
CA THR A 15 13.86 -7.87 34.31
C THR A 15 12.49 -7.91 33.64
N LEU A 16 11.54 -7.13 34.14
CA LEU A 16 10.39 -6.72 33.34
C LEU A 16 10.94 -5.95 32.13
N LEU A 17 10.91 -6.57 30.96
CA LEU A 17 11.00 -5.87 29.69
C LEU A 17 9.73 -5.03 29.56
N LEU A 18 9.78 -3.80 30.08
CA LEU A 18 8.96 -2.72 29.56
C LEU A 18 9.39 -2.54 28.09
N ILE A 19 8.59 -3.08 27.18
CA ILE A 19 8.74 -2.82 25.75
C ILE A 19 8.74 -1.31 25.59
N GLY A 20 9.85 -0.81 25.04
CA GLY A 20 10.16 0.59 24.96
C GLY A 20 9.01 1.39 24.35
N GLN A 21 8.54 2.38 25.10
CA GLN A 21 8.11 3.60 24.46
C GLN A 21 9.36 4.21 23.84
N THR A 22 9.66 3.85 22.59
CA THR A 22 10.55 4.69 21.80
C THR A 22 9.81 6.00 21.63
N THR A 23 10.29 6.99 22.36
CA THR A 23 9.99 8.40 22.22
C THR A 23 10.26 8.80 20.77
N GLY A 24 9.29 8.54 19.90
CA GLY A 24 9.11 9.33 18.70
C GLY A 24 8.85 10.74 19.20
N ASN A 25 9.71 11.66 18.79
CA ASN A 25 9.66 13.06 19.17
C ASN A 25 8.36 13.68 18.61
N ILE A 26 7.22 13.44 19.27
CA ILE A 26 5.98 14.19 19.11
C ILE A 26 5.93 15.15 20.29
N LEU A 27 6.81 16.16 20.23
CA LEU A 27 6.59 17.37 20.98
C LEU A 27 5.45 18.13 20.28
N ASN A 28 4.23 17.71 20.58
CA ASN A 28 3.05 18.54 20.80
C ASN A 28 1.93 17.58 21.22
N GLY A 29 1.47 17.74 22.46
CA GLY A 29 0.40 16.96 23.07
C GLY A 29 -0.98 17.28 22.50
N ASP A 30 -1.11 17.20 21.18
CA ASP A 30 -2.41 17.19 20.53
C ASP A 30 -2.87 15.74 20.47
N SER A 31 -4.09 15.50 20.93
CA SER A 31 -4.76 14.22 20.66
C SER A 31 -4.74 13.98 19.15
N PRO A 32 -4.56 12.72 18.68
CA PRO A 32 -4.70 12.42 17.26
C PRO A 32 -5.97 13.07 16.73
N PRO A 33 -5.95 13.68 15.53
CA PRO A 33 -7.13 14.33 14.97
C PRO A 33 -8.34 13.42 15.13
N LYS A 34 -9.52 13.96 15.44
CA LYS A 34 -10.72 13.15 15.73
C LYS A 34 -11.01 12.10 14.64
N MET A 35 -10.60 12.35 13.39
CA MET A 35 -10.73 11.42 12.26
C MET A 35 -9.80 10.20 12.34
N CYS A 36 -8.72 10.25 13.11
CA CYS A 36 -7.72 9.18 13.26
C CYS A 36 -8.12 8.22 14.37
N GLN A 37 -9.26 7.57 14.17
CA GLN A 37 -9.80 6.53 15.03
C GLN A 37 -10.32 5.40 14.15
N THR A 38 -10.18 4.16 14.60
CA THR A 38 -10.74 3.02 13.87
C THR A 38 -12.27 3.06 13.87
N PRO A 39 -12.93 3.02 12.70
CA PRO A 39 -14.39 2.95 12.64
C PRO A 39 -14.94 1.74 13.40
N SER A 40 -16.13 1.88 13.98
CA SER A 40 -16.80 0.77 14.64
C SER A 40 -17.27 -0.29 13.65
N ARG A 41 -17.09 -1.56 14.05
CA ARG A 41 -17.64 -2.72 13.32
C ARG A 41 -19.15 -2.85 13.56
N PRO A 42 -19.90 -3.47 12.62
CA PRO A 42 -19.44 -3.94 11.31
C PRO A 42 -19.15 -2.77 10.35
N PHE A 43 -18.19 -2.96 9.43
CA PHE A 43 -17.84 -1.94 8.44
C PHE A 43 -18.95 -1.74 7.39
N TYR A 44 -19.65 -2.80 7.04
CA TYR A 44 -20.82 -2.78 6.17
C TYR A 44 -21.82 -3.85 6.61
N GLN A 45 -23.08 -3.73 6.20
CA GLN A 45 -24.10 -4.76 6.43
C GLN A 45 -24.16 -5.77 5.28
N LYS A 46 -24.03 -5.29 4.03
CA LYS A 46 -24.00 -6.11 2.81
C LYS A 46 -22.90 -5.57 1.89
N ALA A 47 -22.05 -6.45 1.40
CA ALA A 47 -20.93 -6.06 0.52
C ALA A 47 -21.38 -5.67 -0.90
N SER A 48 -22.58 -6.08 -1.31
CA SER A 48 -23.14 -5.81 -2.64
C SER A 48 -23.99 -4.52 -2.68
N ASP A 49 -23.89 -3.68 -1.65
CA ASP A 49 -24.66 -2.44 -1.57
C ASP A 49 -23.90 -1.32 -2.30
N ASP A 50 -24.61 -0.52 -3.10
CA ASP A 50 -24.05 0.65 -3.79
C ASP A 50 -23.47 1.68 -2.80
N ASP A 51 -23.89 1.59 -1.54
CA ASP A 51 -23.37 2.38 -0.43
C ASP A 51 -22.02 1.87 0.13
N THR A 52 -21.44 0.78 -0.39
CA THR A 52 -20.11 0.29 0.02
C THR A 52 -18.99 0.71 -0.94
N ASP A 53 -17.79 0.93 -0.41
CA ASP A 53 -16.59 1.26 -1.17
C ASP A 53 -15.32 0.78 -0.47
N ILE A 54 -14.20 0.75 -1.18
CA ILE A 54 -12.89 0.49 -0.59
C ILE A 54 -12.27 1.84 -0.19
N LEU A 55 -12.27 2.14 1.11
CA LEU A 55 -11.71 3.37 1.67
C LEU A 55 -10.55 3.08 2.61
N TYR A 56 -9.77 4.11 2.93
CA TYR A 56 -8.72 4.03 3.93
C TYR A 56 -9.25 4.35 5.32
N ILE A 57 -8.79 3.60 6.32
CA ILE A 57 -9.06 3.86 7.75
C ILE A 57 -7.76 3.94 8.52
N TYR A 58 -7.73 4.69 9.61
CA TYR A 58 -6.65 4.58 10.59
C TYR A 58 -6.95 3.45 11.57
N ASN A 59 -6.07 2.46 11.62
CA ASN A 59 -6.16 1.35 12.55
C ASN A 59 -5.35 1.68 13.82
N ASN A 60 -6.05 1.85 14.94
CA ASN A 60 -5.44 2.21 16.22
C ASN A 60 -4.54 1.09 16.79
N ALA A 61 -4.76 -0.16 16.39
CA ALA A 61 -3.98 -1.29 16.88
C ALA A 61 -2.63 -1.40 16.15
N SER A 62 -2.62 -1.21 14.83
CA SER A 62 -1.39 -1.22 14.02
C SER A 62 -0.72 0.16 13.96
N CYS A 63 -1.45 1.22 14.27
CA CYS A 63 -1.08 2.62 14.03
C CYS A 63 -0.84 2.93 12.54
N LEU A 64 -1.46 2.16 11.64
CA LEU A 64 -1.32 2.27 10.19
C LEU A 64 -2.65 2.65 9.52
N CYS A 65 -2.53 3.26 8.35
CA CYS A 65 -3.61 3.46 7.39
C CYS A 65 -3.76 2.19 6.54
N GLU A 66 -4.95 1.60 6.57
CA GLU A 66 -5.30 0.34 5.93
C GLU A 66 -6.50 0.56 4.99
N SER A 67 -6.51 -0.10 3.82
CA SER A 67 -7.68 -0.10 2.94
C SER A 67 -8.66 -1.20 3.36
N VAL A 68 -9.95 -0.85 3.43
CA VAL A 68 -11.02 -1.76 3.85
C VAL A 68 -12.27 -1.53 3.01
N LEU A 69 -13.03 -2.60 2.76
CA LEU A 69 -14.40 -2.47 2.27
C LEU A 69 -15.29 -1.96 3.42
N ILE A 70 -15.96 -0.82 3.23
CA ILE A 70 -16.72 -0.12 4.26
C ILE A 70 -17.87 0.67 3.64
N ASP A 71 -18.95 0.89 4.41
CA ASP A 71 -20.03 1.79 4.03
C ASP A 71 -19.52 3.24 3.92
N LYS A 72 -19.83 3.90 2.79
CA LYS A 72 -19.42 5.27 2.46
C LYS A 72 -19.89 6.31 3.48
N LYS A 73 -20.93 6.00 4.26
CA LYS A 73 -21.50 6.87 5.30
C LYS A 73 -20.79 6.73 6.65
N LYS A 74 -19.83 5.82 6.79
CA LYS A 74 -19.05 5.67 8.03
C LYS A 74 -18.12 6.85 8.22
N ASP A 75 -18.08 7.35 9.44
CA ASP A 75 -17.08 8.32 9.86
C ASP A 75 -15.68 7.67 9.96
N HIS A 76 -14.65 8.52 10.04
CA HIS A 76 -13.24 8.13 10.21
C HIS A 76 -12.64 7.35 9.01
N THR A 77 -13.19 7.61 7.82
CA THR A 77 -12.67 7.10 6.55
C THR A 77 -11.98 8.18 5.74
N PHE A 78 -11.10 7.76 4.86
CA PHE A 78 -10.30 8.61 3.99
C PHE A 78 -10.37 8.11 2.54
N PRO A 79 -10.49 9.01 1.55
CA PRO A 79 -10.62 8.61 0.14
C PRO A 79 -9.31 8.12 -0.50
N SER A 80 -8.16 8.35 0.14
CA SER A 80 -6.86 7.87 -0.35
C SER A 80 -5.87 7.60 0.77
N ARG A 81 -4.88 6.76 0.50
CA ARG A 81 -3.77 6.47 1.43
C ARG A 81 -3.11 7.75 1.91
N PHE A 82 -2.73 8.62 0.97
CA PHE A 82 -2.04 9.88 1.28
C PHE A 82 -2.85 10.74 2.25
N SER A 83 -4.17 10.87 2.04
CA SER A 83 -5.04 11.67 2.92
C SER A 83 -5.14 11.10 4.34
N CYS A 84 -5.14 9.78 4.51
CA CYS A 84 -5.08 9.14 5.83
C CYS A 84 -3.72 9.36 6.49
N VAL A 85 -2.64 9.04 5.77
CA VAL A 85 -1.26 9.10 6.30
C VAL A 85 -0.88 10.52 6.71
N SER A 86 -1.21 11.51 5.88
CA SER A 86 -0.90 12.92 6.15
C SER A 86 -1.66 13.48 7.34
N GLN A 87 -2.94 13.13 7.50
CA GLN A 87 -3.75 13.60 8.62
C GLN A 87 -3.42 12.86 9.91
N CYS A 88 -3.18 11.55 9.84
CA CYS A 88 -2.91 10.72 11.02
C CYS A 88 -1.43 10.58 11.35
N GLY A 89 -0.54 11.19 10.57
CA GLY A 89 0.90 11.23 10.84
C GLY A 89 1.55 9.85 10.91
N THR A 90 1.04 8.86 10.16
CA THR A 90 1.53 7.48 10.29
C THR A 90 2.94 7.32 9.74
N GLY A 91 3.29 8.10 8.72
CA GLY A 91 4.60 8.08 8.04
C GLY A 91 4.72 7.00 6.96
N GLN A 92 3.65 6.29 6.61
CA GLN A 92 3.67 5.28 5.55
C GLN A 92 3.91 5.89 4.16
N GLY A 93 4.67 5.18 3.33
CA GLY A 93 4.83 5.50 1.92
C GLY A 93 3.74 4.89 1.04
N ALA A 94 3.97 4.95 -0.27
CA ALA A 94 3.17 4.28 -1.29
C ALA A 94 4.06 3.29 -2.06
N PRO A 95 4.33 2.10 -1.48
CA PRO A 95 5.34 1.18 -2.01
C PRO A 95 5.00 0.66 -3.41
N LEU A 96 3.72 0.63 -3.78
CA LEU A 96 3.27 0.23 -5.11
C LEU A 96 3.49 1.30 -6.18
N CYS A 97 3.91 2.51 -5.81
CA CYS A 97 4.01 3.66 -6.71
C CYS A 97 5.48 4.03 -7.03
N ILE A 98 6.43 3.26 -6.49
CA ILE A 98 7.88 3.53 -6.59
C ILE A 98 8.45 2.90 -7.86
N GLY A 99 9.21 3.67 -8.62
CA GLY A 99 9.96 3.20 -9.79
C GLY A 99 9.47 3.82 -11.10
N GLY A 100 9.97 3.31 -12.23
CA GLY A 100 9.46 3.66 -13.55
C GLY A 100 8.35 2.72 -14.02
N PRO A 101 7.76 2.97 -15.21
CA PRO A 101 6.83 2.04 -15.83
C PRO A 101 7.52 0.70 -16.12
N VAL A 102 6.76 -0.38 -16.00
CA VAL A 102 7.25 -1.77 -16.15
C VAL A 102 6.83 -2.30 -17.51
N ASN A 103 7.73 -2.97 -18.23
CA ASN A 103 7.49 -3.48 -19.59
C ASN A 103 7.07 -2.37 -20.58
N ALA A 104 7.53 -1.14 -20.38
CA ALA A 104 7.21 -0.06 -21.31
C ALA A 104 7.85 -0.31 -22.68
N VAL A 105 7.05 -0.13 -23.73
CA VAL A 105 7.47 -0.21 -25.13
C VAL A 105 7.92 1.18 -25.55
N ASN A 106 9.21 1.35 -25.85
CA ASN A 106 9.74 2.55 -26.49
C ASN A 106 10.30 2.17 -27.86
N ASP A 107 9.60 2.48 -28.95
CA ASP A 107 10.04 2.41 -30.35
C ASP A 107 11.17 1.38 -30.62
N SER A 108 10.92 0.09 -30.32
CA SER A 108 11.79 -1.10 -30.51
C SER A 108 12.59 -1.65 -29.32
N THR A 109 12.58 -1.02 -28.13
CA THR A 109 13.16 -1.60 -26.92
C THR A 109 12.10 -1.73 -25.83
N ILE A 110 11.78 -2.98 -25.47
CA ILE A 110 11.02 -3.26 -24.26
C ILE A 110 11.99 -3.02 -23.11
N THR A 111 11.61 -2.16 -22.16
CA THR A 111 12.30 -2.06 -20.86
C THR A 111 12.01 -3.32 -20.04
N SER A 112 12.55 -4.46 -20.48
CA SER A 112 12.31 -5.76 -19.87
C SER A 112 13.15 -5.95 -18.63
N SER A 113 12.49 -6.10 -17.49
CA SER A 113 12.98 -6.89 -16.35
C SER A 113 12.49 -8.35 -16.43
N LEU A 114 12.01 -8.80 -17.59
CA LEU A 114 11.61 -10.20 -17.81
C LEU A 114 12.82 -11.10 -18.11
N THR A 115 12.94 -12.15 -17.30
CA THR A 115 13.68 -13.37 -17.65
C THR A 115 12.88 -14.15 -18.70
N PRO A 116 13.54 -14.73 -19.73
CA PRO A 116 12.87 -15.42 -20.81
C PRO A 116 12.33 -16.77 -20.32
N GLY A 117 11.01 -16.90 -20.21
CA GLY A 117 10.37 -18.20 -20.06
C GLY A 117 9.09 -18.18 -19.24
N SER A 118 7.97 -17.82 -19.86
CA SER A 118 6.68 -18.51 -19.69
C SER A 118 5.63 -17.85 -20.57
N LEU A 119 5.62 -18.21 -21.85
CA LEU A 119 4.36 -18.24 -22.61
C LEU A 119 3.56 -19.42 -22.08
N LYS A 120 2.39 -19.17 -21.48
CA LYS A 120 1.24 -20.06 -21.63
C LYS A 120 -0.04 -19.23 -21.77
N ASN A 121 -0.69 -19.49 -22.89
CA ASN A 121 -1.99 -19.00 -23.30
C ASN A 121 -3.08 -19.65 -22.44
N SER A 122 -4.08 -18.87 -22.00
CA SER A 122 -5.39 -19.41 -21.66
C SER A 122 -6.43 -18.28 -21.69
N ARG A 123 -7.23 -18.27 -22.76
CA ARG A 123 -8.53 -17.61 -22.86
C ARG A 123 -9.47 -18.17 -21.81
N GLU A 124 -10.14 -17.30 -21.06
CA GLU A 124 -11.54 -17.46 -20.66
C GLU A 124 -12.22 -16.10 -20.79
N GLU A 125 -13.35 -16.09 -21.50
CA GLU A 125 -14.20 -14.93 -21.78
C GLU A 125 -14.99 -14.55 -20.51
N GLU A 126 -14.85 -13.32 -20.02
CA GLU A 126 -15.86 -12.73 -19.13
C GLU A 126 -16.13 -11.28 -19.52
N ASP A 127 -17.40 -11.04 -19.84
CA ASP A 127 -18.03 -9.76 -20.18
C ASP A 127 -17.90 -8.78 -19.01
N TYR A 128 -16.93 -7.86 -19.08
CA TYR A 128 -16.76 -6.79 -18.09
C TYR A 128 -16.82 -5.44 -18.78
N ASN A 129 -17.94 -4.76 -18.55
CA ASN A 129 -18.20 -3.37 -18.91
C ASN A 129 -17.08 -2.49 -18.35
N SER A 130 -16.15 -2.05 -19.20
CA SER A 130 -14.96 -1.32 -18.82
C SER A 130 -14.86 -0.05 -19.65
N ASP A 131 -14.75 1.10 -18.98
CA ASP A 131 -14.28 2.37 -19.53
C ASP A 131 -12.80 2.30 -20.00
N SER A 132 -12.35 1.12 -20.43
CA SER A 132 -11.08 0.88 -21.09
C SER A 132 -11.20 1.41 -22.51
N GLU A 133 -10.49 2.50 -22.79
CA GLU A 133 -10.16 2.92 -24.14
C GLU A 133 -9.28 1.82 -24.77
N TYR A 134 -9.94 0.77 -25.29
CA TYR A 134 -9.31 -0.31 -26.02
C TYR A 134 -8.75 0.26 -27.32
N HIS A 135 -7.46 0.58 -27.32
CA HIS A 135 -6.72 0.72 -28.56
C HIS A 135 -6.42 -0.68 -29.08
N GLU A 136 -6.90 -0.97 -30.29
CA GLU A 136 -6.61 -2.20 -31.02
C GLU A 136 -5.13 -2.17 -31.42
N PHE A 137 -4.29 -2.97 -30.75
CA PHE A 137 -2.88 -3.13 -31.09
C PHE A 137 -2.72 -4.28 -32.08
N GLU A 138 -1.81 -4.15 -33.05
CA GLU A 138 -1.49 -5.24 -33.99
C GLU A 138 -0.82 -6.44 -33.29
N ASP A 139 -0.24 -6.22 -32.10
CA ASP A 139 0.30 -7.25 -31.22
C ASP A 139 -0.66 -7.49 -30.05
N GLU A 140 -1.26 -8.68 -29.97
CA GLU A 140 -2.19 -9.09 -28.92
C GLU A 140 -1.60 -9.00 -27.49
N ASN A 141 -0.27 -8.85 -27.36
CA ASN A 141 0.39 -8.70 -26.06
C ASN A 141 0.62 -7.24 -25.64
N MET A 142 0.26 -6.26 -26.46
CA MET A 142 0.36 -4.85 -26.11
C MET A 142 -0.96 -4.31 -25.58
N PHE A 143 -0.88 -3.51 -24.53
CA PHE A 143 -2.06 -2.85 -23.94
C PHE A 143 -1.66 -1.56 -23.22
N VAL A 144 -2.65 -0.69 -22.99
CA VAL A 144 -2.44 0.53 -22.19
C VAL A 144 -2.36 0.17 -20.71
N ALA A 145 -1.27 0.59 -20.08
CA ALA A 145 -1.06 0.52 -18.64
C ALA A 145 -0.78 1.92 -18.08
N PHE A 146 -0.76 2.02 -16.76
CA PHE A 146 -0.50 3.25 -16.02
C PHE A 146 0.63 3.06 -15.02
N PHE A 147 1.43 4.10 -14.85
CA PHE A 147 2.41 4.21 -13.77
C PHE A 147 2.25 5.58 -13.09
N TYR A 148 2.63 5.66 -11.83
CA TYR A 148 2.67 6.90 -11.08
C TYR A 148 3.99 7.61 -11.28
N ASP A 149 3.92 8.84 -11.78
CA ASP A 149 5.06 9.75 -11.83
C ASP A 149 5.01 10.66 -10.61
N ALA A 150 5.89 10.39 -9.64
CA ALA A 150 5.99 11.13 -8.39
C ALA A 150 6.55 12.56 -8.56
N ALA A 151 7.20 12.88 -9.67
CA ALA A 151 7.67 14.24 -9.97
C ALA A 151 6.52 15.14 -10.41
N THR A 152 5.58 14.58 -11.19
CA THR A 152 4.36 15.29 -11.63
C THR A 152 3.14 15.02 -10.75
N MET A 153 3.27 14.12 -9.77
CA MET A 153 2.21 13.67 -8.87
C MET A 153 0.97 13.15 -9.62
N SER A 154 1.19 12.39 -10.70
CA SER A 154 0.11 11.98 -11.61
C SER A 154 0.30 10.57 -12.14
N CYS A 155 -0.83 9.90 -12.46
CA CYS A 155 -0.83 8.61 -13.14
C CYS A 155 -0.80 8.84 -14.65
N LYS A 156 0.28 8.37 -15.30
CA LYS A 156 0.53 8.51 -16.74
C LYS A 156 0.30 7.18 -17.44
N ALA A 157 -0.36 7.25 -18.60
CA ALA A 157 -0.54 6.10 -19.47
C ALA A 157 0.75 5.80 -20.26
N TYR A 158 0.97 4.53 -20.58
CA TYR A 158 2.01 4.06 -21.48
C TYR A 158 1.59 2.74 -22.12
N VAL A 159 2.26 2.34 -23.20
CA VAL A 159 2.06 1.03 -23.82
C VAL A 159 2.95 0.01 -23.12
N ALA A 160 2.34 -0.99 -22.51
CA ALA A 160 3.02 -2.12 -21.90
C ALA A 160 2.97 -3.34 -22.82
N HIS A 161 4.01 -4.16 -22.79
CA HIS A 161 4.03 -5.46 -23.46
C HIS A 161 4.03 -6.60 -22.43
N GLY A 162 3.00 -7.45 -22.51
CA GLY A 162 2.80 -8.60 -21.64
C GLY A 162 2.48 -8.23 -20.20
N MET A 163 1.59 -8.99 -19.56
CA MET A 163 1.27 -8.80 -18.15
C MET A 163 2.48 -9.19 -17.29
N PRO A 164 3.06 -8.28 -16.49
CA PRO A 164 4.13 -8.64 -15.57
C PRO A 164 3.59 -9.46 -14.39
N ASP A 165 4.48 -10.20 -13.72
CA ASP A 165 4.18 -10.83 -12.43
C ASP A 165 3.92 -9.74 -11.38
N ARG A 166 2.65 -9.46 -11.11
CA ARG A 166 2.18 -8.42 -10.19
C ARG A 166 2.65 -8.59 -8.75
N SER A 167 3.13 -9.78 -8.36
CA SER A 167 3.71 -10.01 -7.03
C SER A 167 5.15 -9.49 -6.91
N LYS A 168 5.82 -9.24 -8.05
CA LYS A 168 7.25 -8.88 -8.10
C LYS A 168 7.50 -7.46 -8.60
N VAL A 169 6.52 -6.85 -9.25
CA VAL A 169 6.67 -5.52 -9.84
C VAL A 169 5.91 -4.47 -9.05
N LYS A 170 6.47 -3.26 -9.06
CA LYS A 170 5.85 -2.06 -8.52
C LYS A 170 5.57 -1.10 -9.66
N ASN A 171 4.75 -0.10 -9.39
CA ASN A 171 4.43 0.99 -10.29
C ASN A 171 3.85 0.57 -11.65
N PHE A 172 3.00 -0.47 -11.61
CA PHE A 172 2.27 -0.99 -12.74
C PHE A 172 0.78 -1.11 -12.37
N PHE A 173 -0.08 -0.45 -13.14
CA PHE A 173 -1.52 -0.45 -12.92
C PHE A 173 -2.24 -0.64 -14.26
N THR A 174 -3.22 -1.54 -14.30
CA THR A 174 -4.09 -1.69 -15.49
C THR A 174 -5.16 -0.60 -15.56
N PHE A 175 -5.49 0.02 -14.43
CA PHE A 175 -6.52 1.06 -14.36
C PHE A 175 -5.97 2.34 -13.75
N LYS A 176 -6.26 3.48 -14.40
CA LYS A 176 -5.91 4.81 -13.89
C LYS A 176 -6.52 5.09 -12.53
N SER A 177 -7.77 4.67 -12.32
CA SER A 177 -8.48 4.84 -11.04
C SER A 177 -7.74 4.17 -9.88
N TYR A 178 -7.27 2.94 -10.08
CA TYR A 178 -6.52 2.22 -9.05
C TYR A 178 -5.14 2.83 -8.81
N CYS A 179 -4.43 3.30 -9.85
CA CYS A 179 -3.20 4.07 -9.69
C CYS A 179 -3.44 5.33 -8.83
N LEU A 180 -4.51 6.09 -9.11
CA LEU A 180 -4.83 7.29 -8.35
C LEU A 180 -5.22 6.95 -6.90
N TYR A 181 -5.97 5.88 -6.69
CA TYR A 181 -6.37 5.42 -5.36
C TYR A 181 -5.16 5.14 -4.44
N GLU A 182 -4.15 4.43 -4.96
CA GLU A 182 -2.94 4.07 -4.20
C GLU A 182 -1.95 5.24 -4.09
N CYS A 183 -1.77 6.01 -5.16
CA CYS A 183 -0.59 6.88 -5.31
C CYS A 183 -0.88 8.38 -5.20
N LYS A 184 -2.12 8.83 -5.44
CA LYS A 184 -2.44 10.27 -5.54
C LYS A 184 -2.05 11.02 -4.27
N GLY A 185 -1.25 12.07 -4.44
CA GLY A 185 -0.82 12.97 -3.37
C GLY A 185 0.61 12.69 -2.87
N PHE A 186 1.16 11.50 -3.13
CA PHE A 186 2.57 11.23 -2.85
C PHE A 186 3.46 11.92 -3.86
N ASN A 187 4.60 12.44 -3.43
CA ASN A 187 5.62 13.02 -4.29
C ASN A 187 6.96 12.33 -4.05
N ALA A 188 8.01 12.73 -4.77
CA ALA A 188 9.33 12.11 -4.66
C ALA A 188 9.89 12.09 -3.21
N SER A 189 9.53 13.04 -2.34
CA SER A 189 10.00 13.07 -0.95
C SER A 189 9.15 12.26 0.02
N THR A 190 7.88 11.99 -0.30
CA THR A 190 6.96 11.27 0.61
C THR A 190 6.66 9.83 0.18
N ILE A 191 6.95 9.46 -1.07
CA ILE A 191 6.56 8.17 -1.65
C ILE A 191 7.21 6.95 -0.97
N ASN A 192 8.41 7.13 -0.41
CA ASN A 192 9.11 6.07 0.33
C ASN A 192 8.67 5.97 1.80
N GLY A 193 7.84 6.88 2.28
CA GLY A 193 7.52 6.99 3.70
C GLY A 193 8.68 7.55 4.54
N SER A 194 8.39 7.88 5.79
CA SER A 194 9.37 8.32 6.79
C SER A 194 9.64 7.25 7.86
N LYS A 195 8.89 6.14 7.84
CA LYS A 195 9.11 4.95 8.65
C LYS A 195 9.21 3.75 7.71
N SER A 196 10.22 2.90 7.91
CA SER A 196 10.30 1.62 7.23
C SER A 196 9.09 0.78 7.62
N ASP A 197 8.37 0.24 6.63
CA ASP A 197 7.45 -0.88 6.85
C ASP A 197 8.30 -2.13 7.14
N ASP A 198 8.95 -2.19 8.30
CA ASP A 198 9.63 -3.40 8.80
C ASP A 198 8.56 -4.38 9.31
N VAL A 199 7.75 -4.92 8.41
CA VAL A 199 6.92 -6.11 8.64
C VAL A 199 6.77 -6.91 7.35
N VAL A 200 7.71 -7.84 7.10
CA VAL A 200 7.42 -9.23 6.68
C VAL A 200 8.45 -10.14 7.34
#